data_AF-A0A917Y707-F1
#
_entry.id   AF-A0A917Y707-F1
#
_cell.length_a   1.000
_cell.length_b   1.000
_cell.length_c   1.000
_cell.angle_alpha   90.00
_cell.angle_beta   90.00
_cell.angle_gamma   90.00
#
_symmetry.space_group_name_H-M   'P 1'
#
loop_
_entity.id
_entity.type
_entity.pdbx_description
1 polymer ?
#
loop_
_entity_poly.entity_id
_entity_poly.type
_entity_poly.pdbx_seq_one_letter_code
_entity_poly.pdbx_strand_id
1 'polypeptide(L)'
;MINYPTGDKNASTIYRSLELIGTVGAVFRELDAEFIEEVSSKSFGQSLTNTVEVGGLNKMTAVLGYLIGLLIYSPFNLIIHELGHAFFIKLLGGKINKIHIGVGGPLINLKGFSFNKYFFILGYVDFDYSTVKIKNKIGDFFIIFGGVLFNIISLIIVILIFNAYNPNSFLKGYYIGFTITLIISALIPVTYPNGYDSDGKNIFKLLIGNRKY
;
A
#
# COMPACT_ATOMS: atom_id res chain seq x y z
N MET A 1 -5.94 29.32 -3.96
CA MET A 1 -6.86 28.38 -4.62
C MET A 1 -6.02 27.55 -5.57
N ILE A 2 -5.80 26.26 -5.27
CA ILE A 2 -5.14 25.35 -6.19
C ILE A 2 -6.24 24.72 -7.04
N ASN A 3 -6.24 25.04 -8.33
CA ASN A 3 -7.16 24.46 -9.30
C ASN A 3 -6.69 23.05 -9.62
N TYR A 4 -7.45 22.05 -9.21
CA TYR A 4 -7.24 20.66 -9.57
C TYR A 4 -7.73 20.43 -11.00
N PRO A 5 -6.93 19.78 -11.88
CA PRO A 5 -7.39 19.50 -13.23
C PRO A 5 -8.57 18.53 -13.16
N THR A 6 -9.73 19.02 -13.62
CA THR A 6 -10.90 18.20 -13.92
C THR A 6 -10.59 17.24 -15.05
N GLY A 7 -11.25 16.08 -14.99
CA GLY A 7 -11.05 14.87 -15.77
C GLY A 7 -10.69 14.96 -17.26
N ASP A 8 -10.19 13.80 -17.67
CA ASP A 8 -10.21 13.20 -19.01
C ASP A 8 -8.90 13.25 -19.80
N LYS A 9 -8.07 12.21 -19.60
CA LYS A 9 -7.16 11.65 -20.64
C LYS A 9 -7.02 10.12 -20.52
N ASN A 10 -7.90 9.46 -21.28
CA ASN A 10 -7.62 8.29 -22.14
C ASN A 10 -7.36 6.91 -21.52
N ALA A 11 -8.11 5.95 -22.06
CA ALA A 11 -8.06 4.50 -21.81
C ALA A 11 -6.65 3.88 -21.92
N SER A 12 -5.70 4.50 -22.63
CA SER A 12 -4.29 4.07 -22.69
C SER A 12 -3.59 4.05 -21.32
N THR A 13 -4.07 4.87 -20.39
CA THR A 13 -3.52 5.07 -19.05
C THR A 13 -3.85 3.89 -18.12
N ILE A 14 -5.02 3.28 -18.32
CA ILE A 14 -5.44 2.07 -17.58
C ILE A 14 -4.61 0.86 -18.01
N TYR A 15 -4.32 0.71 -19.31
CA TYR A 15 -3.49 -0.38 -19.82
C TYR A 15 -2.06 -0.37 -19.25
N ARG A 16 -1.42 0.82 -19.16
CA ARG A 16 -0.12 0.96 -18.50
C ARG A 16 -0.13 0.67 -17.00
N SER A 17 -1.25 0.91 -16.33
CA SER A 17 -1.43 0.61 -14.90
C SER A 17 -1.53 -0.90 -14.68
N LEU A 18 -2.24 -1.61 -15.57
CA LEU A 18 -2.34 -3.06 -15.57
C LEU A 18 -1.01 -3.74 -15.94
N GLU A 19 -0.23 -3.15 -16.84
CA GLU A 19 1.14 -3.60 -17.12
C GLU A 19 2.05 -3.44 -15.90
N LEU A 20 1.99 -2.32 -15.17
CA LEU A 20 2.80 -2.12 -13.96
C LEU A 20 2.43 -3.12 -12.86
N ILE A 21 1.13 -3.39 -12.66
CA ILE A 21 0.62 -4.43 -11.75
C ILE A 21 1.05 -5.82 -12.23
N GLY A 22 1.06 -6.05 -13.55
CA GLY A 22 1.54 -7.28 -14.17
C GLY A 22 3.04 -7.52 -13.97
N THR A 23 3.86 -6.47 -14.12
CA THR A 23 5.32 -6.51 -13.89
C THR A 23 5.63 -6.71 -12.42
N VAL A 24 4.95 -6.01 -11.52
CA VAL A 24 5.07 -6.23 -10.07
C VAL A 24 4.64 -7.66 -9.73
N GLY A 25 3.54 -8.16 -10.30
CA GLY A 25 3.08 -9.54 -10.16
C GLY A 25 3.97 -10.59 -10.85
N ALA A 26 4.87 -10.20 -11.76
CA ALA A 26 5.90 -11.07 -12.34
C ALA A 26 7.13 -11.13 -11.44
N VAL A 27 7.56 -9.99 -10.90
CA VAL A 27 8.62 -9.91 -9.88
C VAL A 27 8.25 -10.71 -8.62
N PHE A 28 6.99 -10.65 -8.17
CA PHE A 28 6.52 -11.51 -7.08
C PHE A 28 6.49 -12.99 -7.43
N ARG A 29 6.22 -13.36 -8.69
CA ARG A 29 6.27 -14.75 -9.15
C ARG A 29 7.70 -15.28 -9.22
N GLU A 30 8.67 -14.45 -9.59
CA GLU A 30 10.09 -14.81 -9.60
C GLU A 30 10.65 -14.91 -8.18
N LEU A 31 10.28 -13.99 -7.28
CA LEU A 31 10.64 -14.06 -5.86
C LEU A 31 10.02 -15.27 -5.14
N ASP A 32 8.76 -15.60 -5.44
CA ASP A 32 8.12 -16.82 -4.93
C ASP A 32 8.77 -18.09 -5.51
N ALA A 33 9.20 -18.08 -6.78
CA ALA A 33 9.85 -19.21 -7.42
C ALA A 33 11.25 -19.49 -6.85
N GLU A 34 12.08 -18.45 -6.67
CA GLU A 34 13.40 -18.57 -6.04
C GLU A 34 13.28 -19.00 -4.56
N PHE A 35 12.30 -18.47 -3.82
CA PHE A 35 12.04 -18.88 -2.45
C PHE A 35 11.56 -20.34 -2.35
N ILE A 36 10.70 -20.79 -3.28
CA ILE A 36 10.24 -22.18 -3.36
C ILE A 36 11.39 -23.12 -3.75
N GLU A 37 12.30 -22.71 -4.64
CA GLU A 37 13.45 -23.51 -5.06
C GLU A 37 14.49 -23.66 -3.94
N GLU A 38 14.74 -22.57 -3.18
CA GLU A 38 15.60 -22.59 -2.00
C GLU A 38 15.04 -23.50 -0.89
N VAL A 39 13.72 -23.49 -0.69
CA VAL A 39 13.02 -24.40 0.25
C VAL A 39 13.00 -25.84 -0.25
N SER A 40 12.87 -26.06 -1.57
CA SER A 40 12.87 -27.40 -2.18
C SER A 40 14.25 -28.07 -2.12
N SER A 41 15.34 -27.30 -2.11
CA SER A 41 16.70 -27.83 -2.10
C SER A 41 17.14 -28.45 -0.77
N LYS A 42 16.45 -28.14 0.34
CA LYS A 42 16.76 -28.69 1.67
C LYS A 42 15.76 -29.79 2.05
N SER A 43 16.11 -31.04 1.70
CA SER A 43 15.69 -32.28 2.37
C SER A 43 14.20 -32.72 2.32
N PHE A 44 13.38 -32.22 1.38
CA PHE A 44 11.92 -32.48 1.37
C PHE A 44 11.42 -33.55 0.36
N GLY A 45 12.31 -34.36 -0.21
CA GLY A 45 11.94 -35.32 -1.27
C GLY A 45 11.08 -36.51 -0.84
N GLN A 46 10.97 -36.80 0.47
CA GLN A 46 10.29 -38.00 0.96
C GLN A 46 8.86 -37.78 1.50
N SER A 47 8.41 -36.52 1.62
CA SER A 47 7.05 -36.19 2.08
C SER A 47 6.02 -36.12 0.93
N LEU A 48 6.48 -36.14 -0.32
CA LEU A 48 5.69 -35.81 -1.50
C LEU A 48 4.67 -36.86 -1.95
N THR A 49 4.73 -38.10 -1.45
CA THR A 49 3.73 -39.13 -1.80
C THR A 49 2.44 -39.02 -0.99
N ASN A 50 2.47 -38.37 0.19
CA ASN A 50 1.27 -38.12 1.00
C ASN A 50 0.61 -36.75 0.72
N THR A 51 1.23 -35.87 -0.07
CA THR A 51 0.75 -34.50 -0.32
C THR A 51 -0.09 -34.34 -1.59
N VAL A 52 -0.15 -35.36 -2.47
CA VAL A 52 -0.90 -35.28 -3.73
C VAL A 52 -2.41 -35.25 -3.48
N GLU A 53 -2.93 -35.92 -2.44
CA GLU A 53 -4.35 -35.80 -2.03
C GLU A 53 -4.67 -34.47 -1.31
N VAL A 54 -3.66 -33.74 -0.83
CA VAL A 54 -3.79 -32.43 -0.14
C VAL A 54 -3.80 -31.25 -1.15
N GLY A 55 -3.56 -31.52 -2.44
CA GLY A 55 -3.40 -30.55 -3.53
C GLY A 55 -4.64 -29.75 -3.95
N GLY A 56 -5.83 -30.09 -3.43
CA GLY A 56 -7.07 -29.32 -3.64
C GLY A 56 -7.37 -28.36 -2.48
N LEU A 57 -7.09 -28.77 -1.25
CA LEU A 57 -7.34 -28.00 -0.03
C LEU A 57 -6.39 -26.80 0.08
N ASN A 58 -5.14 -26.96 -0.37
CA ASN A 58 -4.11 -25.91 -0.38
C ASN A 58 -4.34 -24.83 -1.46
N LYS A 59 -4.98 -25.15 -2.59
CA LYS A 59 -5.31 -24.16 -3.64
C LYS A 59 -6.49 -23.29 -3.24
N MET A 60 -7.52 -23.88 -2.62
CA MET A 60 -8.70 -23.12 -2.17
C MET A 60 -8.33 -22.16 -1.03
N THR A 61 -7.50 -22.59 -0.08
CA THR A 61 -6.99 -21.69 0.98
C THR A 61 -6.11 -20.60 0.43
N ALA A 62 -5.32 -20.88 -0.62
CA ALA A 62 -4.54 -19.85 -1.30
C ALA A 62 -5.44 -18.80 -1.98
N VAL A 63 -6.42 -19.24 -2.77
CA VAL A 63 -7.39 -18.34 -3.42
C VAL A 63 -8.13 -17.51 -2.38
N LEU A 64 -8.59 -18.13 -1.29
CA LEU A 64 -9.25 -17.43 -0.20
C LEU A 64 -8.33 -16.40 0.47
N GLY A 65 -7.07 -16.77 0.73
CA GLY A 65 -6.07 -15.88 1.30
C GLY A 65 -5.80 -14.67 0.41
N TYR A 66 -5.70 -14.86 -0.91
CA TYR A 66 -5.58 -13.76 -1.86
C TYR A 66 -6.82 -12.88 -1.92
N LEU A 67 -8.03 -13.45 -1.88
CA LEU A 67 -9.28 -12.68 -1.84
C LEU A 67 -9.37 -11.83 -0.56
N ILE A 68 -9.01 -12.39 0.59
CA ILE A 68 -8.92 -11.66 1.86
C ILE A 68 -7.85 -10.57 1.77
N GLY A 69 -6.68 -10.90 1.22
CA GLY A 69 -5.59 -9.95 1.00
C GLY A 69 -6.01 -8.76 0.15
N LEU A 70 -6.65 -9.01 -0.98
CA LEU A 70 -7.10 -7.99 -1.93
C LEU A 70 -8.29 -7.17 -1.41
N LEU A 71 -9.31 -7.82 -0.85
CA LEU A 71 -10.57 -7.16 -0.50
C LEU A 71 -10.59 -6.60 0.92
N ILE A 72 -9.72 -7.09 1.81
CA ILE A 72 -9.68 -6.71 3.22
C ILE A 72 -8.34 -6.07 3.58
N TYR A 73 -7.22 -6.76 3.37
CA TYR A 73 -5.92 -6.24 3.83
C TYR A 73 -5.43 -5.06 3.02
N SER A 74 -5.56 -5.07 1.70
CA SER A 74 -5.19 -3.93 0.85
C SER A 74 -5.92 -2.63 1.25
N PRO A 75 -7.27 -2.57 1.32
CA PRO A 75 -7.95 -1.34 1.74
C PRO A 75 -7.66 -0.96 3.19
N PHE A 76 -7.51 -1.94 4.08
CA PHE A 76 -7.16 -1.68 5.47
C PHE A 76 -5.76 -1.06 5.60
N ASN A 77 -4.78 -1.61 4.88
CA ASN A 77 -3.42 -1.09 4.85
C ASN A 77 -3.36 0.32 4.24
N LEU A 78 -4.18 0.58 3.21
CA LEU A 78 -4.30 1.90 2.62
C LEU A 78 -4.90 2.91 3.60
N ILE A 79 -5.92 2.54 4.37
CA ILE A 79 -6.46 3.41 5.44
C ILE A 79 -5.37 3.75 6.45
N ILE A 80 -4.60 2.75 6.91
CA ILE A 80 -3.49 2.96 7.85
C ILE A 80 -2.44 3.91 7.25
N HIS A 81 -2.13 3.74 5.97
CA HIS A 81 -1.20 4.59 5.23
C HIS A 81 -1.66 6.06 5.24
N GLU A 82 -2.89 6.32 4.78
CA GLU A 82 -3.41 7.69 4.74
C GLU A 82 -3.55 8.31 6.14
N LEU A 83 -3.86 7.50 7.15
CA LEU A 83 -3.87 7.93 8.55
C LEU A 83 -2.48 8.36 9.04
N GLY A 84 -1.41 7.74 8.54
CA GLY A 84 -0.04 8.14 8.85
C GLY A 84 0.28 9.56 8.37
N HIS A 85 -0.06 9.89 7.13
CA HIS A 85 0.07 11.27 6.63
C HIS A 85 -0.79 12.24 7.45
N ALA A 86 -2.06 11.87 7.65
CA ALA A 86 -3.01 12.67 8.42
C ALA A 86 -2.52 12.97 9.84
N PHE A 87 -1.92 11.97 10.50
CA PHE A 87 -1.34 12.12 11.84
C PHE A 87 -0.28 13.22 11.87
N PHE A 88 0.70 13.19 10.97
CA PHE A 88 1.76 14.20 10.94
C PHE A 88 1.27 15.57 10.47
N ILE A 89 0.31 15.64 9.54
CA ILE A 89 -0.33 16.91 9.17
C ILE A 89 -0.98 17.55 10.40
N LYS A 90 -1.74 16.79 11.18
CA LYS A 90 -2.39 17.27 12.41
C LYS A 90 -1.38 17.63 13.48
N LEU A 91 -0.36 16.82 13.68
CA LEU A 91 0.72 17.05 14.65
C LEU A 91 1.43 18.39 14.38
N LEU A 92 1.61 18.75 13.10
CA LEU A 92 2.23 20.01 12.67
C LEU A 92 1.22 21.17 12.55
N GLY A 93 -0.02 20.98 12.98
CA GLY A 93 -1.07 22.01 13.06
C GLY A 93 -1.88 22.23 11.78
N GLY A 94 -1.72 21.39 10.77
CA GLY A 94 -2.44 21.46 9.50
C GLY A 94 -3.92 21.06 9.60
N LYS A 95 -4.75 21.63 8.73
CA LYS A 95 -6.16 21.29 8.57
C LYS A 95 -6.32 20.28 7.44
N ILE A 96 -6.84 19.11 7.81
CA ILE A 96 -7.25 18.07 6.87
C ILE A 96 -8.69 18.36 6.44
N ASN A 97 -8.90 18.45 5.13
CA ASN A 97 -10.21 18.57 4.54
C ASN A 97 -10.86 17.19 4.46
N LYS A 98 -10.11 16.20 3.93
CA LYS A 98 -10.62 14.85 3.71
C LYS A 98 -9.53 13.83 3.49
N ILE A 99 -9.78 12.58 3.88
CA ILE A 99 -8.97 11.42 3.53
C ILE A 99 -9.68 10.63 2.44
N HIS A 100 -9.00 10.38 1.33
CA HIS A 100 -9.53 9.63 0.20
C HIS A 100 -8.92 8.24 0.17
N ILE A 101 -9.78 7.23 0.27
CA ILE A 101 -9.44 5.82 0.12
C ILE A 101 -9.89 5.40 -1.27
N GLY A 102 -8.94 5.25 -2.19
CA GLY A 102 -9.21 5.03 -3.60
C GLY A 102 -9.08 6.28 -4.46
N VAL A 103 -9.11 6.05 -5.77
CA VAL A 103 -9.18 7.10 -6.81
C VAL A 103 -10.48 7.02 -7.61
N GLY A 104 -10.76 8.07 -8.38
CA GLY A 104 -11.99 8.22 -9.15
C GLY A 104 -13.14 8.83 -8.34
N GLY A 105 -14.36 8.77 -8.88
CA GLY A 105 -15.54 9.32 -8.21
C GLY A 105 -15.85 8.62 -6.87
N PRO A 106 -16.45 9.34 -5.91
CA PRO A 106 -16.82 8.78 -4.61
C PRO A 106 -17.91 7.71 -4.77
N LEU A 107 -17.73 6.56 -4.11
CA LEU A 107 -18.78 5.57 -3.86
C LEU A 107 -19.55 5.93 -2.60
N ILE A 108 -18.81 6.19 -1.52
CA ILE A 108 -19.37 6.55 -0.21
C ILE A 108 -18.60 7.77 0.29
N ASN A 109 -19.34 8.76 0.76
CA ASN A 109 -18.80 10.02 1.21
C ASN A 109 -19.23 10.26 2.65
N LEU A 110 -18.26 10.19 3.57
CA LEU A 110 -18.46 10.36 5.00
C LEU A 110 -17.77 11.65 5.48
N LYS A 111 -18.13 12.12 6.67
CA LYS A 111 -17.47 13.27 7.29
C LYS A 111 -16.01 12.91 7.57
N GLY A 112 -15.09 13.49 6.78
CA GLY A 112 -13.64 13.28 6.88
C GLY A 112 -13.08 12.16 6.00
N PHE A 113 -13.90 11.27 5.44
CA PHE A 113 -13.46 10.17 4.57
C PHE A 113 -14.23 10.11 3.26
N SER A 114 -13.56 9.76 2.17
CA SER A 114 -14.17 9.44 0.88
C SER A 114 -13.69 8.08 0.43
N PHE A 115 -14.59 7.12 0.26
CA PHE A 115 -14.29 5.85 -0.37
C PHE A 115 -14.63 5.95 -1.84
N ASN A 116 -13.62 5.88 -2.70
CA ASN A 116 -13.76 6.08 -4.13
C ASN A 116 -13.86 4.72 -4.86
N LYS A 117 -14.31 4.74 -6.12
CA LYS A 117 -14.57 3.52 -6.92
C LYS A 117 -13.39 2.55 -6.99
N TYR A 118 -12.16 3.06 -7.05
CA TYR A 118 -10.95 2.25 -7.16
C TYR A 118 -10.18 2.23 -5.81
N PHE A 119 -10.81 1.67 -4.77
CA PHE A 119 -10.36 1.72 -3.37
C PHE A 119 -9.14 0.86 -3.02
N PHE A 120 -8.71 -0.02 -3.91
CA PHE A 120 -7.60 -0.97 -3.69
C PHE A 120 -6.23 -0.47 -4.17
N ILE A 121 -6.18 0.66 -4.90
CA ILE A 121 -4.97 1.02 -5.67
C ILE A 121 -4.20 2.19 -5.06
N LEU A 122 -4.90 3.29 -4.73
CA LEU A 122 -4.27 4.55 -4.34
C LEU A 122 -5.15 5.28 -3.33
N GLY A 123 -4.55 6.10 -2.47
CA GLY A 123 -5.24 7.01 -1.57
C GLY A 123 -4.56 8.37 -1.60
N TYR A 124 -5.20 9.36 -0.97
CA TYR A 124 -4.54 10.64 -0.69
C TYR A 124 -5.25 11.39 0.44
N VAL A 125 -4.49 12.22 1.15
CA VAL A 125 -5.03 13.20 2.10
C VAL A 125 -5.17 14.55 1.43
N ASP A 126 -6.40 15.05 1.32
CA ASP A 126 -6.69 16.44 0.96
C ASP A 126 -6.54 17.34 2.20
N PHE A 127 -5.57 18.23 2.15
CA PHE A 127 -5.28 19.18 3.22
C PHE A 127 -4.75 20.50 2.66
N ASP A 128 -4.95 21.57 3.42
CA ASP A 128 -4.41 22.88 3.08
C ASP A 128 -3.03 23.06 3.70
N TYR A 129 -1.96 22.93 2.89
CA TYR A 129 -0.59 23.10 3.35
C TYR A 129 -0.32 24.50 3.93
N SER A 130 -1.07 25.53 3.52
CA SER A 130 -0.90 26.88 4.06
C SER A 130 -1.16 26.94 5.57
N THR A 131 -2.02 26.04 6.08
CA THR A 131 -2.43 25.95 7.50
C THR A 131 -1.43 25.22 8.39
N VAL A 132 -0.44 24.52 7.82
CA VAL A 132 0.62 23.84 8.60
C VAL A 132 1.44 24.89 9.35
N LYS A 133 1.54 24.77 10.68
CA LYS A 133 2.20 25.77 11.53
C LYS A 133 3.72 25.62 11.54
N ILE A 134 4.20 24.37 11.53
CA ILE A 134 5.63 24.06 11.58
C ILE A 134 6.10 23.70 10.16
N LYS A 135 6.70 24.67 9.47
CA LYS A 135 7.19 24.53 8.09
C LYS A 135 8.70 24.38 8.09
N ASN A 136 9.18 23.15 8.18
CA ASN A 136 10.59 22.82 8.02
C ASN A 136 10.74 21.49 7.28
N LYS A 137 11.95 21.21 6.77
CA LYS A 137 12.21 19.99 5.98
C LYS A 137 11.92 18.71 6.75
N ILE A 138 12.14 18.69 8.07
CA ILE A 138 11.91 17.49 8.90
C ILE A 138 10.41 17.23 9.03
N GLY A 139 9.61 18.26 9.30
CA GLY A 139 8.15 18.16 9.36
C GLY A 139 7.56 17.73 8.02
N ASP A 140 8.03 18.33 6.93
CA ASP A 140 7.64 17.92 5.58
C ASP A 140 8.01 16.46 5.28
N PHE A 141 9.19 16.03 5.71
CA PHE A 141 9.61 14.63 5.58
C PHE A 141 8.64 13.71 6.33
N PHE A 142 8.27 14.04 7.57
CA PHE A 142 7.32 13.22 8.34
C PHE A 142 5.90 13.24 7.78
N ILE A 143 5.43 14.35 7.19
CA ILE A 143 4.16 14.38 6.46
C ILE A 143 4.19 13.37 5.31
N ILE A 144 5.27 13.36 4.52
CA ILE A 144 5.39 12.43 3.38
C ILE A 144 5.65 10.99 3.84
N PHE A 145 6.58 10.77 4.77
CA PHE A 145 6.96 9.43 5.21
C PHE A 145 5.93 8.80 6.17
N GLY A 146 4.97 9.59 6.66
CA GLY A 146 3.99 9.18 7.65
C GLY A 146 3.23 7.91 7.29
N GLY A 147 2.78 7.78 6.04
CA GLY A 147 2.04 6.60 5.60
C GLY A 147 2.87 5.32 5.66
N VAL A 148 4.09 5.36 5.09
CA VAL A 148 5.05 4.25 5.17
C VAL A 148 5.36 3.89 6.62
N LEU A 149 5.62 4.88 7.48
CA LEU A 149 5.90 4.66 8.89
C LEU A 149 4.75 3.94 9.61
N PHE A 150 3.51 4.34 9.35
CA PHE A 150 2.33 3.71 9.95
C PHE A 150 2.12 2.28 9.45
N ASN A 151 2.39 1.99 8.17
CA ASN A 151 2.37 0.62 7.68
C ASN A 151 3.46 -0.25 8.34
N ILE A 152 4.68 0.27 8.55
CA ILE A 152 5.75 -0.45 9.24
C ILE A 152 5.35 -0.75 10.69
N ILE A 153 4.81 0.24 11.41
CA ILE A 153 4.32 0.06 12.79
C ILE A 153 3.23 -1.02 12.83
N SER A 154 2.27 -0.95 11.90
CA SER A 154 1.19 -1.92 11.80
C SER A 154 1.70 -3.34 11.51
N LEU A 155 2.67 -3.47 10.62
CA LEU A 155 3.33 -4.74 10.31
C LEU A 155 3.95 -5.37 11.56
N ILE A 156 4.68 -4.58 12.35
CA ILE A 156 5.30 -5.04 13.61
C ILE A 156 4.23 -5.50 14.60
N ILE A 157 3.17 -4.71 14.81
CA ILE A 157 2.09 -5.05 15.74
C ILE A 157 1.43 -6.36 15.34
N VAL A 158 1.10 -6.54 14.06
CA VAL A 158 0.43 -7.75 13.58
C VAL A 158 1.33 -8.98 13.71
N ILE A 159 2.63 -8.87 13.42
CA ILE A 159 3.59 -9.97 13.64
C ILE A 159 3.62 -10.38 15.11
N LEU A 160 3.65 -9.43 16.04
CA LEU A 160 3.65 -9.71 17.48
C LEU A 160 2.36 -10.40 17.92
N ILE A 161 1.19 -9.91 17.48
CA ILE A 161 -0.11 -10.52 17.80
C ILE A 161 -0.19 -11.95 17.29
N PHE A 162 0.16 -12.20 16.01
CA PHE A 162 0.10 -13.57 15.48
C PHE A 162 1.09 -14.48 16.19
N ASN A 163 2.31 -14.03 16.47
CA ASN A 163 3.28 -14.86 17.19
C ASN A 163 2.82 -15.22 18.61
N ALA A 164 2.09 -14.33 19.28
CA ALA A 164 1.58 -14.58 20.63
C ALA A 164 0.35 -15.50 20.67
N TYR A 165 -0.59 -15.35 19.72
CA TYR A 165 -1.91 -16.01 19.81
C TYR A 165 -2.15 -17.10 18.76
N ASN A 166 -1.59 -16.98 17.55
CA ASN A 166 -1.80 -17.95 16.47
C ASN A 166 -0.62 -17.94 15.48
N PRO A 167 0.55 -18.47 15.87
CA PRO A 167 1.79 -18.33 15.09
C PRO A 167 1.71 -19.00 13.71
N ASN A 168 0.85 -20.02 13.57
CA ASN A 168 0.67 -20.81 12.35
C ASN A 168 -0.52 -20.32 11.49
N SER A 169 -1.08 -19.15 11.77
CA SER A 169 -2.18 -18.62 10.97
C SER A 169 -1.75 -18.39 9.52
N PHE A 170 -2.43 -19.02 8.56
CA PHE A 170 -2.16 -18.83 7.13
C PHE A 170 -2.39 -17.37 6.68
N LEU A 171 -3.24 -16.61 7.39
CA LEU A 171 -3.56 -15.21 7.10
C LEU A 171 -2.40 -14.25 7.38
N LYS A 172 -1.49 -14.63 8.29
CA LYS A 172 -0.32 -13.83 8.66
C LYS A 172 0.55 -13.50 7.44
N GLY A 173 0.80 -14.49 6.59
CA GLY A 173 1.63 -14.32 5.39
C GLY A 173 1.03 -13.33 4.39
N TYR A 174 -0.29 -13.42 4.15
CA TYR A 174 -0.99 -12.49 3.27
C TYR A 174 -0.94 -11.05 3.79
N TYR A 175 -1.18 -10.83 5.09
CA TYR A 175 -1.09 -9.49 5.65
C TYR A 175 0.32 -8.89 5.46
N ILE A 176 1.37 -9.68 5.78
CA ILE A 176 2.77 -9.26 5.61
C ILE A 176 3.06 -8.91 4.16
N GLY A 177 2.73 -9.80 3.22
CA GLY A 177 2.99 -9.62 1.79
C GLY A 177 2.31 -8.37 1.22
N PHE A 178 1.01 -8.18 1.49
CA PHE A 178 0.29 -6.99 1.01
C PHE A 178 0.81 -5.68 1.64
N THR A 179 1.21 -5.71 2.92
CA THR A 179 1.75 -4.52 3.61
C THR A 179 3.12 -4.14 3.06
N ILE A 180 4.02 -5.11 2.87
CA ILE A 180 5.34 -4.88 2.29
C ILE A 180 5.21 -4.37 0.85
N THR A 181 4.31 -4.97 0.06
CA THR A 181 4.03 -4.53 -1.31
C THR A 181 3.61 -3.06 -1.34
N LEU A 182 2.72 -2.64 -0.44
CA LEU A 182 2.30 -1.25 -0.32
C LEU A 182 3.46 -0.32 0.07
N ILE A 183 4.27 -0.71 1.06
CA ILE A 183 5.45 0.07 1.51
C ILE A 183 6.44 0.27 0.36
N ILE A 184 6.79 -0.79 -0.36
CA ILE A 184 7.70 -0.73 -1.50
C ILE A 184 7.12 0.17 -2.59
N SER A 185 5.84 -0.03 -2.92
CA SER A 185 5.16 0.76 -3.95
C SER A 185 5.13 2.26 -3.61
N ALA A 186 4.92 2.61 -2.34
CA ALA A 186 4.95 3.99 -1.88
C ALA A 186 6.36 4.61 -1.95
N LEU A 187 7.41 3.81 -1.68
CA LEU A 187 8.80 4.28 -1.66
C LEU A 187 9.50 4.32 -3.02
N ILE A 188 9.02 3.57 -4.02
CA ILE A 188 9.55 3.64 -5.39
C ILE A 188 9.28 5.04 -5.95
N PRO A 189 10.28 5.79 -6.44
CA PRO A 189 10.09 7.18 -6.86
C PRO A 189 9.45 7.30 -8.24
N VAL A 190 8.12 7.16 -8.31
CA VAL A 190 7.32 7.22 -9.55
C VAL A 190 6.28 8.33 -9.50
N THR A 191 5.84 8.77 -10.68
CA THR A 191 4.59 9.55 -10.82
C THR A 191 3.52 8.60 -11.32
N TYR A 192 2.42 8.52 -10.59
CA TYR A 192 1.27 7.74 -10.96
C TYR A 192 0.55 8.35 -12.16
N PRO A 193 -0.24 7.56 -12.90
CA PRO A 193 -0.90 8.03 -14.11
C PRO A 193 -1.95 9.13 -13.87
N ASN A 194 -2.43 9.28 -12.64
CA ASN A 194 -3.28 10.39 -12.20
C ASN A 194 -2.50 11.70 -11.95
N GLY A 195 -1.18 11.71 -12.16
CA GLY A 195 -0.30 12.86 -11.98
C GLY A 195 0.27 13.03 -10.57
N TYR A 196 -0.13 12.18 -9.62
CA TYR A 196 0.37 12.25 -8.24
C TYR A 196 1.73 11.55 -8.12
N ASP A 197 2.64 12.13 -7.35
CA ASP A 197 3.91 11.50 -7.04
C ASP A 197 3.79 10.54 -5.86
N SER A 198 4.55 9.44 -5.89
CA SER A 198 4.70 8.57 -4.73
C SER A 198 5.42 9.27 -3.58
N ASP A 199 5.30 8.71 -2.37
CA ASP A 199 6.01 9.19 -1.19
C ASP A 199 7.51 9.24 -1.42
N GLY A 200 8.08 8.18 -1.98
CA GLY A 200 9.50 8.11 -2.31
C GLY A 200 9.96 9.23 -3.24
N LYS A 201 9.15 9.56 -4.26
CA LYS A 201 9.47 10.67 -5.16
C LYS A 201 9.36 12.03 -4.46
N ASN A 202 8.36 12.21 -3.60
CA ASN A 202 8.21 13.42 -2.81
C ASN A 202 9.34 13.60 -1.78
N ILE A 203 9.80 12.51 -1.16
CA ILE A 203 10.99 12.49 -0.28
C ILE A 203 12.23 12.85 -1.09
N PHE A 204 12.43 12.23 -2.26
CA PHE A 204 13.57 12.53 -3.12
C PHE A 204 13.62 14.02 -3.50
N LYS A 205 12.49 14.58 -3.93
CA LYS A 205 12.34 16.03 -4.24
C LYS A 205 12.66 16.92 -3.04
N LEU A 206 12.24 16.52 -1.84
CA LEU A 206 12.51 17.26 -0.60
C LEU A 206 14.01 17.27 -0.27
N LEU A 207 14.70 16.14 -0.45
CA LEU A 207 16.13 16.00 -0.19
C LEU A 207 16.98 16.83 -1.16
N ILE A 208 16.63 16.84 -2.45
CA ILE A 208 17.38 17.60 -3.47
C ILE A 208 17.00 19.09 -3.56
N GLY A 209 16.00 19.54 -2.80
CA GLY A 209 15.58 20.95 -2.74
C GLY A 209 14.68 21.44 -3.89
N ASN A 210 14.11 20.55 -4.71
CA ASN A 210 13.35 20.89 -5.93
C ASN A 210 11.81 20.84 -5.74
N ARG A 211 11.26 21.35 -4.62
CA ARG A 211 9.80 21.39 -4.44
C ARG A 211 9.15 22.59 -5.17
N LYS A 212 8.05 22.31 -5.86
CA LYS A 212 7.01 23.29 -6.22
C LYS A 212 5.77 22.96 -5.37
N TYR A 213 5.25 23.94 -4.64
CA TYR A 213 3.97 23.86 -3.92
C TYR A 213 2.82 24.23 -4.87
#